data_AF-A0A8D2GAD6-F1
#
_entry.id   AF-A0A8D2GAD6-F1
#
_cell.length_a   1.000
_cell.length_b   1.000
_cell.length_c   1.000
_cell.angle_alpha   90.00
_cell.angle_beta   90.00
_cell.angle_gamma   90.00
#
_symmetry.space_group_name_H-M   'P 1'
#
loop_
_entity.id
_entity.type
_entity.pdbx_description
1 polymer ?
#
loop_
_entity_poly.entity_id
_entity_poly.type
_entity_poly.pdbx_seq_one_letter_code
_entity_poly.pdbx_strand_id
1 'polypeptide(L)'
;MCKCHGLHTARKLCSHRRDQKWHDKQYKKVHLGTALKANPFGSASCAKGIVLEKVGVEAKQPNSAIRKCVRVQLIKNGKKITTFRPRNW
;
A
#
# COMPACT_ATOMS: atom_id res chain seq x y z
N MET A 1 3.02 -31.25 16.24
CA MET A 1 2.12 -32.23 15.57
C MET A 1 1.19 -31.52 14.58
N CYS A 2 0.56 -32.27 13.66
CA CYS A 2 -0.69 -31.94 12.92
C CYS A 2 -0.61 -31.52 11.44
N LYS A 3 0.18 -32.21 10.62
CA LYS A 3 -0.21 -32.46 9.22
C LYS A 3 -0.59 -33.93 9.08
N CYS A 4 -1.59 -34.21 8.25
CA CYS A 4 -1.94 -35.61 7.95
C CYS A 4 -0.90 -36.19 6.98
N HIS A 5 -0.45 -37.41 7.23
CA HIS A 5 0.59 -38.10 6.44
C HIS A 5 0.07 -39.32 5.67
N GLY A 6 -1.25 -39.57 5.69
CA GLY A 6 -1.86 -40.69 4.97
C GLY A 6 -1.88 -40.46 3.45
N LEU A 7 -1.82 -41.55 2.68
CA LEU A 7 -1.74 -41.53 1.21
C LEU A 7 -2.89 -40.76 0.53
N HIS A 8 -4.10 -40.77 1.11
CA HIS A 8 -5.29 -40.11 0.53
C HIS A 8 -5.60 -38.74 1.15
N THR A 9 -4.61 -38.03 1.70
CA THR A 9 -4.83 -36.77 2.44
C THR A 9 -4.56 -35.50 1.65
N ALA A 10 -4.24 -35.61 0.35
CA ALA A 10 -3.85 -34.49 -0.52
C ALA A 10 -4.86 -33.32 -0.50
N ARG A 11 -6.17 -33.60 -0.61
CA ARG A 11 -7.22 -32.57 -0.61
C ARG A 11 -7.19 -31.72 0.67
N LYS A 12 -7.08 -32.36 1.83
CA LYS A 12 -7.00 -31.69 3.13
C LYS A 12 -5.75 -30.82 3.23
N LEU A 13 -4.60 -31.32 2.78
CA LEU A 13 -3.35 -30.56 2.77
C LEU A 13 -3.42 -29.33 1.86
N CYS A 14 -4.04 -29.46 0.68
CA CYS A 14 -4.25 -28.34 -0.26
C CYS A 14 -5.18 -27.28 0.32
N SER A 15 -6.34 -27.66 0.86
CA SER A 15 -7.28 -26.71 1.48
C SER A 15 -6.63 -26.00 2.67
N HIS A 16 -6.00 -26.76 3.57
CA HIS A 16 -5.30 -26.19 4.72
C HIS A 16 -4.21 -25.20 4.29
N ARG A 17 -3.42 -25.51 3.25
CA ARG A 17 -2.43 -24.56 2.73
C ARG A 17 -3.09 -23.30 2.15
N ARG A 18 -4.22 -23.43 1.46
CA ARG A 18 -4.95 -22.29 0.88
C ARG A 18 -5.45 -21.36 1.98
N ASP A 19 -5.99 -21.90 3.06
CA ASP A 19 -6.45 -21.12 4.21
C ASP A 19 -5.28 -20.43 4.90
N GLN A 20 -4.17 -21.17 5.11
CA GLN A 20 -2.95 -20.60 5.70
C GLN A 20 -2.33 -19.49 4.85
N LYS A 21 -2.41 -19.57 3.51
CA LYS A 21 -1.94 -18.50 2.62
C LYS A 21 -2.65 -17.17 2.88
N TRP A 22 -3.91 -17.17 3.32
CA TRP A 22 -4.62 -15.93 3.64
C TRP A 22 -4.10 -15.23 4.91
N HIS A 23 -3.37 -15.93 5.77
CA HIS A 23 -2.69 -15.33 6.92
C HIS A 23 -1.37 -14.63 6.53
N ASP A 24 -0.83 -14.91 5.35
CA ASP A 24 0.31 -14.17 4.81
C ASP A 24 -0.14 -12.77 4.35
N LYS A 25 0.49 -11.73 4.93
CA LYS A 25 0.21 -10.32 4.65
C LYS A 25 0.43 -9.97 3.18
N GLN A 26 1.48 -10.51 2.54
CA GLN A 26 1.79 -10.21 1.15
C GLN A 26 0.76 -10.87 0.22
N TYR A 27 0.45 -12.15 0.47
CA TYR A 27 -0.59 -12.86 -0.28
C TYR A 27 -1.94 -12.14 -0.16
N LYS A 28 -2.35 -11.78 1.06
CA LYS A 28 -3.60 -11.04 1.30
C LYS A 28 -3.62 -9.68 0.58
N LYS A 29 -2.51 -8.94 0.59
CA LYS A 29 -2.42 -7.61 -0.07
C LYS A 29 -2.67 -7.69 -1.57
N VAL A 30 -2.13 -8.72 -2.24
CA VAL A 30 -2.26 -8.90 -3.69
C VAL A 30 -3.65 -9.43 -4.07
N HIS A 31 -4.16 -10.43 -3.33
CA HIS A 31 -5.36 -11.17 -3.74
C HIS A 31 -6.68 -10.57 -3.23
N LEU A 32 -6.68 -9.73 -2.20
CA LEU A 32 -7.91 -9.12 -1.66
C LEU A 32 -8.40 -7.93 -2.51
N GLY A 33 -7.56 -7.36 -3.40
CA GLY A 33 -7.91 -6.22 -4.25
C GLY A 33 -8.09 -4.88 -3.52
N THR A 34 -8.22 -4.86 -2.18
CA THR A 34 -8.35 -3.65 -1.36
C THR A 34 -7.17 -2.70 -1.57
N ALA A 35 -5.95 -3.23 -1.67
CA ALA A 35 -4.76 -2.43 -1.90
C ALA A 35 -4.80 -1.69 -3.24
N LEU A 36 -5.29 -2.33 -4.30
CA LEU A 36 -5.43 -1.73 -5.63
C LEU A 36 -6.48 -0.61 -5.63
N LYS A 37 -7.63 -0.85 -4.98
CA LYS A 37 -8.72 0.12 -4.89
C LYS A 37 -8.34 1.35 -4.04
N ALA A 38 -7.66 1.11 -2.92
CA ALA A 38 -7.23 2.16 -2.00
C ALA A 38 -6.05 2.98 -2.54
N ASN A 39 -5.15 2.37 -3.31
CA ASN A 39 -3.99 3.05 -3.86
C ASN A 39 -4.43 4.26 -4.73
N PRO A 40 -4.00 5.49 -4.41
CA PRO A 40 -4.32 6.66 -5.24
C PRO A 40 -3.77 6.54 -6.67
N PHE A 41 -2.67 5.79 -6.84
CA PHE A 41 -2.07 5.50 -8.15
C PHE A 41 -2.73 4.32 -8.89
N GLY A 42 -3.59 3.54 -8.24
CA GLY A 42 -4.12 2.27 -8.76
C GLY A 42 -3.03 1.21 -8.80
N SER A 43 -2.43 0.99 -9.96
CA SER A 43 -1.29 0.08 -10.20
C SER A 43 -0.06 0.76 -10.82
N ALA A 44 -0.16 2.04 -11.18
CA ALA A 44 0.91 2.74 -11.89
C ALA A 44 2.06 3.13 -10.96
N SER A 45 3.30 3.12 -11.49
CA SER A 45 4.50 3.59 -10.79
C SER A 45 4.48 5.11 -10.54
N CYS A 46 3.94 5.87 -11.48
CA CYS A 46 3.88 7.34 -11.42
C CYS A 46 2.49 7.86 -11.82
N ALA A 47 2.18 9.12 -11.46
CA ALA A 47 1.02 9.84 -11.96
C ALA A 47 1.31 11.35 -12.07
N LYS A 48 0.63 11.99 -13.02
CA LYS A 48 0.62 13.44 -13.17
C LYS A 48 -0.50 14.05 -12.32
N GLY A 49 -0.25 15.27 -11.82
CA GLY A 49 -1.20 15.97 -10.98
C GLY A 49 -0.98 17.48 -11.00
N ILE A 50 -2.01 18.20 -10.56
CA ILE A 50 -2.04 19.66 -10.47
C ILE A 50 -1.79 20.06 -9.02
N VAL A 51 -0.95 21.07 -8.81
CA VAL A 51 -0.65 21.62 -7.48
C VAL A 51 -1.81 22.48 -6.99
N LEU A 52 -2.25 22.24 -5.75
CA LEU A 52 -3.29 23.02 -5.09
C LEU A 52 -2.70 24.02 -4.10
N GLU A 53 -1.96 23.53 -3.09
CA GLU A 53 -1.42 24.37 -2.02
C GLU A 53 -0.08 23.84 -1.49
N LYS A 54 0.73 24.74 -0.93
CA LYS A 54 1.98 24.41 -0.23
C LYS A 54 1.64 24.06 1.22
N VAL A 55 2.18 22.95 1.73
CA VAL A 55 1.92 22.45 3.09
C VAL A 55 3.23 22.19 3.82
N GLY A 56 3.35 22.66 5.05
CA GLY A 56 4.43 22.26 5.97
C GLY A 56 3.99 21.07 6.81
N VAL A 57 4.70 19.94 6.69
CA VAL A 57 4.45 18.77 7.56
C VAL A 57 5.52 18.72 8.63
N GLU A 58 5.12 18.78 9.90
CA GLU A 58 6.04 18.64 11.02
C GLU A 58 6.75 17.27 11.01
N ALA A 59 8.04 17.26 11.32
CA ALA A 59 8.78 16.03 11.50
C ALA A 59 8.24 15.25 12.70
N LYS A 60 8.32 13.91 12.63
CA LYS A 60 8.05 13.09 13.81
C LYS A 60 9.19 13.29 14.81
N GLN A 61 8.83 13.38 16.09
CA GLN A 61 9.78 13.37 17.22
C GLN A 61 10.81 12.23 17.03
N PRO A 62 12.10 12.44 17.33
CA PRO A 62 12.69 13.49 18.19
C PRO A 62 13.17 14.77 17.47
N ASN A 63 13.00 14.88 16.16
CA ASN A 63 13.54 16.01 15.38
C ASN A 63 12.53 17.16 15.29
N SER A 64 13.00 18.41 15.38
CA SER A 64 12.23 19.63 15.17
C SER A 64 12.52 20.24 13.79
N ALA A 65 11.76 19.83 12.78
CA ALA A 65 11.91 20.35 11.41
C ALA A 65 10.58 20.35 10.65
N ILE A 66 10.41 21.30 9.72
CA ILE A 66 9.26 21.37 8.83
C ILE A 66 9.63 20.79 7.46
N ARG A 67 8.98 19.70 7.05
CA ARG A 67 9.11 19.12 5.72
C ARG A 67 8.24 19.90 4.73
N LYS A 68 8.88 20.53 3.75
CA LYS A 68 8.19 21.25 2.67
C LYS A 68 7.48 20.24 1.76
N CYS A 69 6.14 20.27 1.78
CA CYS A 69 5.27 19.40 1.00
C CYS A 69 4.31 20.23 0.13
N VAL A 70 3.68 19.57 -0.82
CA VAL A 70 2.70 20.16 -1.73
C VAL A 70 1.51 19.23 -1.85
N ARG A 71 0.29 19.77 -1.75
CA ARG A 71 -0.92 19.02 -2.08
C ARG A 71 -1.15 19.02 -3.58
N VAL A 72 -1.31 17.83 -4.13
CA VAL A 72 -1.45 17.58 -5.55
C VAL A 72 -2.74 16.81 -5.79
N GLN A 73 -3.53 17.26 -6.76
CA GLN A 73 -4.68 16.52 -7.25
C GLN A 73 -4.28 15.70 -8.49
N LEU A 74 -4.49 14.39 -8.44
CA LEU A 74 -4.19 13.52 -9.58
C LEU A 74 -5.17 13.79 -10.72
N ILE A 75 -4.66 14.03 -11.93
CA ILE A 75 -5.51 14.35 -13.10
C ILE A 75 -6.42 13.18 -13.45
N LYS A 76 -5.89 11.95 -13.39
CA LYS A 76 -6.64 10.73 -13.78
C LYS A 76 -7.82 10.39 -12.89
N ASN A 77 -7.72 10.67 -11.59
CA ASN A 77 -8.66 10.14 -10.59
C ASN A 77 -9.30 11.24 -9.72
N GLY A 78 -8.86 12.49 -9.83
CA GLY A 78 -9.28 13.59 -8.95
C GLY A 78 -8.88 13.46 -7.47
N LYS A 79 -8.23 12.36 -7.07
CA LYS A 79 -7.77 12.12 -5.69
C LYS A 79 -6.68 13.12 -5.29
N LYS A 80 -6.81 13.72 -4.11
CA LYS A 80 -5.83 14.66 -3.53
C LYS A 80 -4.79 13.88 -2.71
N ILE A 81 -3.51 14.11 -2.97
CA ILE A 81 -2.37 13.49 -2.28
C ILE A 81 -1.40 14.56 -1.78
N THR A 82 -0.66 14.29 -0.71
CA THR A 82 0.42 15.16 -0.24
C THR A 82 1.75 14.58 -0.69
N THR A 83 2.55 15.39 -1.38
CA THR A 83 3.85 15.01 -1.95
C THR A 83 4.96 15.80 -1.27
N PHE A 84 6.10 15.15 -1.03
CA PHE A 84 7.27 15.79 -0.45
C PHE A 84 8.11 16.48 -1.53
N ARG A 85 8.57 17.71 -1.27
CA ARG A 85 9.53 18.41 -2.14
C ARG A 85 10.96 18.13 -1.65
N PRO A 86 11.78 17.37 -2.40
CA PRO A 86 13.04 16.83 -1.88
C PRO A 86 14.24 17.81 -1.86
N ARG A 87 14.10 19.07 -2.30
CA ARG A 87 15.23 19.98 -2.48
C ARG A 87 14.93 21.40 -2.00
N ASN A 88 15.92 22.03 -1.36
CA ASN A 88 15.91 23.44 -0.98
C ASN A 88 16.35 24.31 -2.18
N TRP A 89 15.39 24.94 -2.86
CA TRP A 89 15.57 26.18 -3.65
C TRP A 89 14.36 27.05 -3.32
#